data_AF-A0AB73TJZ6-F1
#
_entry.id   AF-A0AB73TJZ6-F1
#
_cell.length_a   1.000
_cell.length_b   1.000
_cell.length_c   1.000
_cell.angle_alpha   90.00
_cell.angle_beta   90.00
_cell.angle_gamma   90.00
#
_symmetry.space_group_name_H-M   'P 1'
#
loop_
_entity.id
_entity.type
_entity.pdbx_description
1 polymer ?
#
loop_
_entity_poly.entity_id
_entity_poly.type
_entity_poly.pdbx_seq_one_letter_code
_entity_poly.pdbx_strand_id
1 'polypeptide(L)'
;MERVTFAPGETCQAVTVPTAGNTAVSATPSSAFKVSVTNTRNAVMGATAFTNLTVREDDGVTAPATELPPVGAQGDVCAERAAAVTPVTLGTSADTVAPGGSVELTGTGFRGGETVTFRSGTTVTDTVVADSAGTASSTLRIAEDADLGALAVSAEGAGSGREAQATLAVLAPTETVLSVTPAEPVAGDEVVLTATVTGRDTDGTVTFRDGEPSARARAAAATLGTAEVTDGVATLTLTDGLSAGDHTLVAAFGATATADASASDPVVVTVAAAPVVPTPTPTPTPTPTPAPSPGAGTPGAGTPGGGTPSTPAPGGTAGTPTGTVGDPGSGSGPAGGAVTERPGSLAWTGAEIGSAALAAFLLLTAGVGITVARRRRTE
;
A
#
# COMPACT_ATOMS: atom_id res chain seq x y z
N MET A 1 -36.75 12.54 -40.80
CA MET A 1 -35.29 12.77 -40.77
C MET A 1 -35.05 14.13 -40.17
N GLU A 2 -34.24 14.20 -39.12
CA GLU A 2 -33.86 15.44 -38.44
C GLU A 2 -32.42 15.80 -38.83
N ARG A 3 -32.16 17.09 -39.09
CA ARG A 3 -30.80 17.56 -39.37
C ARG A 3 -30.11 17.91 -38.06
N VAL A 4 -28.97 17.27 -37.82
CA VAL A 4 -28.10 17.47 -36.65
C VAL A 4 -26.86 18.22 -37.11
N THR A 5 -26.40 19.22 -36.37
CA THR A 5 -25.21 20.02 -36.72
C THR A 5 -24.42 20.30 -35.45
N PHE A 6 -23.18 19.86 -35.43
CA PHE A 6 -22.26 20.04 -34.31
C PHE A 6 -21.46 21.33 -34.47
N ALA A 7 -21.38 22.14 -33.42
CA ALA A 7 -20.42 23.21 -33.32
C ALA A 7 -18.99 22.67 -33.17
N PRO A 8 -17.95 23.45 -33.49
CA PRO A 8 -16.57 23.05 -33.22
C PRO A 8 -16.37 22.68 -31.74
N GLY A 9 -15.89 21.47 -31.47
CA GLY A 9 -15.68 20.94 -30.12
C GLY A 9 -16.91 20.29 -29.48
N GLU A 10 -18.09 20.36 -30.08
CA GLU A 10 -19.29 19.66 -29.61
C GLU A 10 -19.21 18.17 -29.98
N THR A 11 -19.47 17.30 -29.01
CA THR A 11 -19.34 15.83 -29.18
C THR A 11 -20.66 15.08 -28.97
N CYS A 12 -21.71 15.76 -28.52
CA CYS A 12 -23.02 15.16 -28.27
C CYS A 12 -24.16 16.13 -28.57
N GLN A 13 -25.19 15.64 -29.26
CA GLN A 13 -26.45 16.34 -29.49
C GLN A 13 -27.61 15.36 -29.27
N ALA A 14 -28.61 15.78 -28.50
CA ALA A 14 -29.82 15.00 -28.28
C ALA A 14 -30.72 15.06 -29.51
N VAL A 15 -31.25 13.91 -29.93
CA VAL A 15 -32.19 13.78 -31.06
C VAL A 15 -33.46 13.11 -30.55
N THR A 16 -34.62 13.70 -30.83
CA THR A 16 -35.90 13.13 -30.37
C THR A 16 -36.45 12.20 -31.43
N VAL A 17 -36.65 10.92 -31.08
CA VAL A 17 -37.30 9.95 -31.96
C VAL A 17 -38.74 9.75 -31.50
N PRO A 18 -39.75 10.25 -32.24
CA PRO A 18 -41.13 10.03 -31.87
C PRO A 18 -41.51 8.57 -32.10
N THR A 19 -42.09 7.93 -31.08
CA THR A 19 -42.62 6.56 -31.17
C THR A 19 -44.10 6.55 -30.78
N ALA A 20 -44.87 5.68 -31.43
CA ALA A 20 -46.25 5.43 -31.07
C ALA A 20 -46.30 4.37 -29.96
N GLY A 21 -46.53 4.80 -28.72
CA GLY A 21 -46.86 3.90 -27.61
C GLY A 21 -48.37 3.67 -27.50
N ASN A 22 -48.76 2.56 -26.88
CA ASN A 22 -50.14 2.25 -26.50
C ASN A 22 -50.22 2.05 -24.97
N THR A 23 -51.21 1.32 -24.46
CA THR A 23 -51.36 1.00 -23.03
C THR A 23 -51.65 -0.50 -22.81
N ALA A 24 -51.35 -1.32 -23.82
CA ALA A 24 -51.70 -2.73 -23.84
C ALA A 24 -50.47 -3.54 -23.47
N VAL A 25 -50.66 -4.50 -22.55
CA VAL A 25 -49.64 -5.49 -22.23
C VAL A 25 -49.21 -6.28 -23.47
N SER A 26 -47.96 -6.72 -23.50
CA SER A 26 -47.36 -7.38 -24.66
C SER A 26 -46.63 -8.66 -24.26
N ALA A 27 -46.62 -9.65 -25.16
CA ALA A 27 -45.82 -10.87 -25.00
C ALA A 27 -44.34 -10.66 -25.36
N THR A 28 -43.97 -9.47 -25.85
CA THR A 28 -42.58 -9.13 -26.19
C THR A 28 -42.12 -8.01 -25.25
N PRO A 29 -41.04 -8.18 -24.48
CA PRO A 29 -40.67 -7.21 -23.44
C PRO A 29 -39.97 -5.95 -23.99
N SER A 30 -39.71 -5.89 -25.29
CA SER A 30 -39.20 -4.70 -25.97
C SER A 30 -39.48 -4.73 -27.48
N SER A 31 -39.39 -3.56 -28.10
CA SER A 31 -39.44 -3.35 -29.55
C SER A 31 -38.16 -2.67 -30.02
N ALA A 32 -37.70 -3.01 -31.22
CA ALA A 32 -36.50 -2.43 -31.82
C ALA A 32 -36.85 -1.60 -33.06
N PHE A 33 -36.44 -0.34 -33.09
CA PHE A 33 -36.58 0.56 -34.23
C PHE A 33 -35.22 0.84 -34.85
N LYS A 34 -35.06 0.57 -36.15
CA LYS A 34 -33.81 0.91 -36.84
C LYS A 34 -33.64 2.42 -36.88
N VAL A 35 -32.52 2.89 -36.36
CA VAL A 35 -32.09 4.29 -36.42
C VAL A 35 -30.75 4.37 -37.14
N SER A 36 -30.59 5.39 -37.96
CA SER A 36 -29.40 5.57 -38.77
C SER A 36 -29.01 7.02 -38.89
N VAL A 37 -27.71 7.29 -38.74
CA VAL A 37 -27.11 8.57 -39.11
C VAL A 37 -26.60 8.43 -40.54
N THR A 38 -27.14 9.22 -41.46
CA THR A 38 -26.82 9.14 -42.89
C THR A 38 -26.55 10.54 -43.46
N ASN A 39 -25.99 10.59 -44.68
CA ASN A 39 -25.67 11.84 -45.38
C ASN A 39 -24.72 12.76 -44.57
N THR A 40 -23.71 12.15 -43.91
CA THR A 40 -22.72 12.84 -43.10
C THR A 40 -21.74 13.63 -43.97
N ARG A 41 -21.40 14.86 -43.57
CA ARG A 41 -20.36 15.69 -44.20
C ARG A 41 -19.35 16.10 -43.15
N ASN A 42 -18.06 16.12 -43.53
CA ASN A 42 -16.95 16.48 -42.64
C ASN A 42 -16.87 15.64 -41.36
N ALA A 43 -17.41 14.41 -41.40
CA ALA A 43 -17.38 13.45 -40.31
C ALA A 43 -17.31 12.03 -40.88
N VAL A 44 -16.71 11.11 -40.14
CA VAL A 44 -16.68 9.68 -40.46
C VAL A 44 -17.79 8.98 -39.69
N MET A 45 -18.57 8.15 -40.35
CA MET A 45 -19.60 7.34 -39.68
C MET A 45 -18.93 6.27 -38.81
N GLY A 46 -19.30 6.23 -37.52
CA GLY A 46 -18.83 5.19 -36.61
C GLY A 46 -19.54 3.84 -36.84
N ALA A 47 -19.04 2.79 -36.19
CA ALA A 47 -19.61 1.44 -36.28
C ALA A 47 -21.08 1.36 -35.85
N THR A 48 -21.53 2.29 -35.00
CA THR A 48 -22.92 2.39 -34.52
C THR A 48 -23.77 3.39 -35.29
N ALA A 49 -23.31 3.87 -36.47
CA ALA A 49 -24.09 4.78 -37.31
C ALA A 49 -25.41 4.15 -37.80
N PHE A 50 -25.50 2.81 -37.78
CA PHE A 50 -26.73 2.06 -37.96
C PHE A 50 -26.92 1.18 -36.73
N THR A 51 -28.01 1.38 -35.99
CA THR A 51 -28.28 0.61 -34.77
C THR A 51 -29.79 0.48 -34.56
N ASN A 52 -30.17 -0.23 -33.50
CA ASN A 52 -31.54 -0.30 -33.04
C ASN A 52 -31.72 0.60 -31.82
N LEU A 53 -32.71 1.50 -31.89
CA LEU A 53 -33.35 2.06 -30.71
C LEU A 53 -34.21 0.95 -30.08
N THR A 54 -33.88 0.54 -28.87
CA THR A 54 -34.69 -0.41 -28.10
C THR A 54 -35.65 0.36 -27.20
N VAL A 55 -36.94 0.14 -27.39
CA VAL A 55 -38.01 0.66 -26.53
C VAL A 55 -38.53 -0.52 -25.72
N ARG A 56 -38.51 -0.38 -24.40
CA ARG A 56 -38.97 -1.44 -23.49
C ARG A 56 -40.48 -1.34 -23.31
N GLU A 57 -41.14 -2.47 -23.11
CA GLU A 57 -42.54 -2.46 -22.67
C GLU A 57 -42.64 -1.85 -21.28
N ASP A 58 -43.48 -0.84 -21.15
CA ASP A 58 -43.77 -0.12 -19.91
C ASP A 58 -45.18 -0.38 -19.38
N ASP A 59 -46.04 -1.05 -20.16
CA ASP A 59 -47.41 -1.39 -19.79
C ASP A 59 -47.56 -2.78 -19.16
N GLY A 60 -46.51 -3.60 -19.21
CA GLY A 60 -46.44 -4.93 -18.61
C GLY A 60 -46.25 -6.05 -19.63
N VAL A 61 -45.56 -7.11 -19.21
CA VAL A 61 -45.22 -8.25 -20.07
C VAL A 61 -46.08 -9.48 -19.72
N THR A 62 -46.75 -10.06 -20.72
CA THR A 62 -47.57 -11.26 -20.52
C THR A 62 -46.72 -12.52 -20.50
N ALA A 63 -47.03 -13.43 -19.58
CA ALA A 63 -46.42 -14.76 -19.53
C ALA A 63 -46.56 -15.53 -20.86
N PRO A 64 -45.57 -16.35 -21.25
CA PRO A 64 -44.40 -16.78 -20.47
C PRO A 64 -43.19 -15.83 -20.57
N ALA A 65 -43.31 -14.69 -21.25
CA ALA A 65 -42.22 -13.71 -21.31
C ALA A 65 -42.02 -13.02 -19.95
N THR A 66 -40.77 -12.68 -19.65
CA THR A 66 -40.39 -11.96 -18.43
C THR A 66 -40.07 -10.52 -18.77
N GLU A 67 -40.40 -9.61 -17.85
CA GLU A 67 -39.93 -8.23 -17.93
C GLU A 67 -38.40 -8.18 -18.00
N LEU A 68 -37.89 -7.26 -18.80
CA LEU A 68 -36.45 -7.01 -18.84
C LEU A 68 -36.01 -6.36 -17.51
N PRO A 69 -34.73 -6.50 -17.11
CA PRO A 69 -34.23 -5.83 -15.90
C PRO A 69 -34.42 -4.31 -15.97
N PRO A 70 -34.85 -3.63 -14.89
CA PRO A 70 -35.13 -2.19 -14.92
C PRO A 70 -33.86 -1.38 -15.26
N VAL A 71 -34.05 -0.24 -15.92
CA VAL A 71 -32.96 0.62 -16.45
C VAL A 71 -32.91 2.01 -15.80
N GLY A 72 -33.68 2.20 -14.73
CA GLY A 72 -33.84 3.48 -14.04
C GLY A 72 -34.48 4.56 -14.92
N ALA A 73 -34.67 5.74 -14.33
CA ALA A 73 -35.11 6.92 -15.07
C ALA A 73 -33.93 7.56 -15.80
N GLN A 74 -34.10 7.85 -17.09
CA GLN A 74 -33.07 8.52 -17.90
C GLN A 74 -33.00 10.02 -17.56
N GLY A 75 -31.77 10.52 -17.37
CA GLY A 75 -31.46 11.93 -17.23
C GLY A 75 -31.11 12.61 -18.55
N ASP A 76 -30.20 13.58 -18.50
CA ASP A 76 -29.67 14.22 -19.71
C ASP A 76 -28.78 13.25 -20.50
N VAL A 77 -29.12 13.01 -21.77
CA VAL A 77 -28.47 11.99 -22.60
C VAL A 77 -26.99 12.28 -22.86
N CYS A 78 -26.60 13.55 -22.91
CA CYS A 78 -25.22 13.91 -23.19
C CYS A 78 -24.35 13.83 -21.94
N ALA A 79 -24.88 14.23 -20.79
CA ALA A 79 -24.25 14.00 -19.49
C ALA A 79 -24.09 12.51 -19.22
N GLU A 80 -25.11 11.70 -19.49
CA GLU A 80 -25.04 10.24 -19.34
C GLU A 80 -24.05 9.60 -20.29
N ARG A 81 -23.98 10.04 -21.55
CA ARG A 81 -22.98 9.54 -22.49
C ARG A 81 -21.57 9.87 -22.03
N ALA A 82 -21.33 11.10 -21.56
CA ALA A 82 -20.03 11.52 -21.03
C ALA A 82 -19.66 10.70 -19.78
N ALA A 83 -20.64 10.43 -18.92
CA ALA A 83 -20.54 9.56 -17.76
C ALA A 83 -20.20 8.11 -18.13
N ALA A 84 -20.88 7.52 -19.12
CA ALA A 84 -20.73 6.12 -19.49
C ALA A 84 -19.34 5.80 -20.07
N VAL A 85 -18.74 6.76 -20.79
CA VAL A 85 -17.39 6.59 -21.36
C VAL A 85 -16.27 6.91 -20.37
N THR A 86 -16.61 7.26 -19.12
CA THR A 86 -15.65 7.56 -18.06
C THR A 86 -15.84 6.53 -16.93
N PRO A 87 -15.04 5.46 -16.91
CA PRO A 87 -15.08 4.48 -15.83
C PRO A 87 -14.88 5.13 -14.47
N VAL A 88 -15.56 4.62 -13.45
CA VAL A 88 -15.40 5.07 -12.06
C VAL A 88 -14.75 3.97 -11.23
N THR A 89 -14.16 4.35 -10.10
CA THR A 89 -13.64 3.37 -9.14
C THR A 89 -14.80 2.63 -8.50
N LEU A 90 -14.76 1.30 -8.51
CA LEU A 90 -15.63 0.46 -7.70
C LEU A 90 -15.08 0.43 -6.27
N GLY A 91 -15.91 0.78 -5.29
CA GLY A 91 -15.52 0.69 -3.88
C GLY A 91 -15.41 -0.77 -3.44
N THR A 92 -14.40 -1.08 -2.65
CA THR A 92 -14.19 -2.40 -2.04
C THR A 92 -14.03 -2.24 -0.53
N SER A 93 -14.56 -3.18 0.26
CA SER A 93 -14.37 -3.15 1.72
C SER A 93 -12.94 -3.47 2.17
N ALA A 94 -12.15 -4.09 1.28
CA ALA A 94 -10.74 -4.39 1.46
C ALA A 94 -10.06 -4.45 0.08
N ASP A 95 -8.76 -4.19 0.03
CA ASP A 95 -7.94 -4.30 -1.19
C ASP A 95 -7.36 -5.71 -1.37
N THR A 96 -7.30 -6.48 -0.28
CA THR A 96 -6.85 -7.88 -0.26
C THR A 96 -7.94 -8.79 0.29
N VAL A 97 -7.95 -10.04 -0.17
CA VAL A 97 -8.89 -11.07 0.31
C VAL A 97 -8.26 -12.46 0.19
N ALA A 98 -8.45 -13.30 1.19
CA ALA A 98 -8.01 -14.69 1.12
C ALA A 98 -9.01 -15.56 0.32
N PRO A 99 -8.56 -16.67 -0.29
CA PRO A 99 -9.46 -17.73 -0.73
C PRO A 99 -10.44 -18.15 0.39
N GLY A 100 -11.70 -18.40 0.04
CA GLY A 100 -12.79 -18.64 1.01
C GLY A 100 -13.36 -17.37 1.67
N GLY A 101 -12.68 -16.23 1.52
CA GLY A 101 -13.11 -14.95 2.05
C GLY A 101 -14.21 -14.26 1.24
N SER A 102 -14.63 -13.09 1.72
CA SER A 102 -15.61 -12.26 1.04
C SER A 102 -15.28 -10.77 1.13
N VAL A 103 -15.62 -10.02 0.09
CA VAL A 103 -15.45 -8.56 0.00
C VAL A 103 -16.78 -7.94 -0.41
N GLU A 104 -17.13 -6.81 0.19
CA GLU A 104 -18.25 -5.98 -0.28
C GLU A 104 -17.79 -5.05 -1.39
N LEU A 105 -18.48 -5.11 -2.52
CA LEU A 105 -18.31 -4.25 -3.68
C LEU A 105 -19.41 -3.19 -3.67
N THR A 106 -19.06 -1.93 -3.87
CA THR A 106 -20.03 -0.81 -3.93
C THR A 106 -19.75 0.08 -5.13
N GLY A 107 -20.69 0.09 -6.08
CA GLY A 107 -20.64 0.98 -7.24
C GLY A 107 -21.60 2.16 -7.07
N THR A 108 -21.22 3.31 -7.63
CA THR A 108 -21.98 4.57 -7.52
C THR A 108 -22.08 5.29 -8.87
N GLY A 109 -22.99 6.27 -8.95
CA GLY A 109 -23.17 7.08 -10.15
C GLY A 109 -24.05 6.42 -11.23
N PHE A 110 -24.74 5.34 -10.87
CA PHE A 110 -25.78 4.71 -11.66
C PHE A 110 -27.07 5.54 -11.61
N ARG A 111 -28.03 5.23 -12.48
CA ARG A 111 -29.40 5.73 -12.38
C ARG A 111 -30.10 5.07 -11.20
N GLY A 112 -30.90 5.83 -10.47
CA GLY A 112 -31.73 5.25 -9.44
C GLY A 112 -32.75 4.27 -10.03
N GLY A 113 -32.83 3.07 -9.45
CA GLY A 113 -33.70 1.99 -9.92
C GLY A 113 -33.22 1.25 -11.16
N GLU A 114 -31.98 1.47 -11.63
CA GLU A 114 -31.41 0.63 -12.69
C GLU A 114 -30.79 -0.65 -12.15
N THR A 115 -30.76 -1.68 -12.99
CA THR A 115 -30.06 -2.92 -12.71
C THR A 115 -28.56 -2.74 -12.92
N VAL A 116 -27.76 -3.16 -11.96
CA VAL A 116 -26.30 -3.15 -11.98
C VAL A 116 -25.81 -4.59 -11.93
N THR A 117 -24.99 -4.98 -12.91
CA THR A 117 -24.41 -6.32 -13.01
C THR A 117 -23.00 -6.30 -12.47
N PHE A 118 -22.72 -7.07 -11.41
CA PHE A 118 -21.39 -7.22 -10.84
C PHE A 118 -20.67 -8.41 -11.47
N ARG A 119 -19.37 -8.26 -11.73
CA ARG A 119 -18.53 -9.29 -12.35
C ARG A 119 -17.20 -9.44 -11.61
N SER A 120 -16.70 -10.67 -11.64
CA SER A 120 -15.34 -11.06 -11.27
C SER A 120 -14.68 -11.64 -12.52
N GLY A 121 -13.70 -10.92 -13.07
CA GLY A 121 -13.20 -11.15 -14.42
C GLY A 121 -14.35 -11.03 -15.45
N THR A 122 -14.65 -12.13 -16.13
CA THR A 122 -15.76 -12.23 -17.10
C THR A 122 -17.02 -12.85 -16.52
N THR A 123 -16.97 -13.34 -15.28
CA THR A 123 -18.06 -14.09 -14.64
C THR A 123 -19.00 -13.13 -13.94
N VAL A 124 -20.30 -13.20 -14.23
CA VAL A 124 -21.33 -12.47 -13.47
C VAL A 124 -21.48 -13.11 -12.09
N THR A 125 -21.30 -12.31 -11.04
CA THR A 125 -21.37 -12.78 -9.65
C THR A 125 -22.69 -12.42 -9.01
N ASP A 126 -23.26 -11.27 -9.39
CA ASP A 126 -24.52 -10.79 -8.85
C ASP A 126 -25.18 -9.74 -9.75
N THR A 127 -26.45 -9.45 -9.50
CA THR A 127 -27.23 -8.42 -10.17
C THR A 127 -28.14 -7.73 -9.17
N VAL A 128 -27.96 -6.43 -8.99
CA VAL A 128 -28.60 -5.63 -7.95
C VAL A 128 -29.27 -4.40 -8.56
N VAL A 129 -30.45 -4.02 -8.07
CA VAL A 129 -31.09 -2.76 -8.48
C VAL A 129 -30.50 -1.63 -7.64
N ALA A 130 -29.95 -0.61 -8.29
CA ALA A 130 -29.41 0.57 -7.63
C ALA A 130 -30.51 1.34 -6.87
N ASP A 131 -30.15 1.85 -5.70
CA ASP A 131 -31.03 2.65 -4.87
C ASP A 131 -31.38 4.00 -5.52
N SER A 132 -32.21 4.82 -4.86
CA SER A 132 -32.58 6.14 -5.41
C SER A 132 -31.41 7.11 -5.59
N ALA A 133 -30.27 6.87 -4.94
CA ALA A 133 -29.06 7.67 -5.09
C ALA A 133 -28.13 7.16 -6.20
N GLY A 134 -28.45 6.03 -6.83
CA GLY A 134 -27.61 5.43 -7.86
C GLY A 134 -26.47 4.58 -7.29
N THR A 135 -26.63 4.05 -6.07
CA THR A 135 -25.69 3.16 -5.42
C THR A 135 -26.18 1.72 -5.52
N ALA A 136 -25.29 0.79 -5.83
CA ALA A 136 -25.54 -0.64 -5.76
C ALA A 136 -24.38 -1.31 -5.02
N SER A 137 -24.70 -2.28 -4.16
CA SER A 137 -23.70 -3.05 -3.40
C SER A 137 -23.94 -4.55 -3.54
N SER A 138 -22.87 -5.32 -3.58
CA SER A 138 -22.91 -6.79 -3.67
C SER A 138 -21.75 -7.41 -2.89
N THR A 139 -21.98 -8.56 -2.27
CA THR A 139 -20.94 -9.33 -1.59
C THR A 139 -20.32 -10.35 -2.56
N LEU A 140 -19.07 -10.13 -2.93
CA LEU A 140 -18.27 -11.10 -3.68
C LEU A 140 -17.68 -12.13 -2.73
N ARG A 141 -17.92 -13.42 -2.99
CA ARG A 141 -17.23 -14.53 -2.31
C ARG A 141 -16.14 -15.08 -3.20
N ILE A 142 -14.95 -15.28 -2.64
CA ILE A 142 -13.82 -15.91 -3.31
C ILE A 142 -13.84 -17.40 -3.01
N ALA A 143 -13.75 -18.23 -4.04
CA ALA A 143 -13.70 -19.68 -3.85
C ALA A 143 -12.43 -20.10 -3.08
N GLU A 144 -12.50 -21.20 -2.33
CA GLU A 144 -11.36 -21.78 -1.59
C GLU A 144 -10.20 -22.16 -2.53
N ASP A 145 -10.52 -22.59 -3.75
CA ASP A 145 -9.59 -23.01 -4.78
C ASP A 145 -9.25 -21.92 -5.81
N ALA A 146 -9.71 -20.68 -5.58
CA ALA A 146 -9.48 -19.55 -6.49
C ALA A 146 -8.00 -19.35 -6.83
N ASP A 147 -7.75 -18.87 -8.05
CA ASP A 147 -6.42 -18.44 -8.48
C ASP A 147 -5.96 -17.25 -7.63
N LEU A 148 -4.69 -17.27 -7.25
CA LEU A 148 -4.06 -16.21 -6.47
C LEU A 148 -3.61 -15.07 -7.38
N GLY A 149 -3.48 -13.87 -6.80
CA GLY A 149 -3.01 -12.68 -7.50
C GLY A 149 -4.09 -11.64 -7.78
N ALA A 150 -3.85 -10.81 -8.78
CA ALA A 150 -4.73 -9.70 -9.12
C ALA A 150 -6.05 -10.19 -9.77
N LEU A 151 -7.17 -9.86 -9.13
CA LEU A 151 -8.52 -10.16 -9.59
C LEU A 151 -9.23 -8.87 -9.99
N ALA A 152 -9.55 -8.75 -11.28
CA ALA A 152 -10.36 -7.63 -11.78
C ALA A 152 -11.83 -7.83 -11.38
N VAL A 153 -12.44 -6.79 -10.84
CA VAL A 153 -13.87 -6.75 -10.51
C VAL A 153 -14.52 -5.53 -11.15
N SER A 154 -15.77 -5.68 -11.59
CA SER A 154 -16.49 -4.58 -12.23
C SER A 154 -17.99 -4.60 -11.92
N ALA A 155 -18.63 -3.45 -12.14
CA ALA A 155 -20.07 -3.28 -12.07
C ALA A 155 -20.56 -2.42 -13.24
N GLU A 156 -21.61 -2.84 -13.92
CA GLU A 156 -22.14 -2.16 -15.12
C GLU A 156 -23.64 -1.89 -14.98
N GLY A 157 -24.06 -0.63 -15.17
CA GLY A 157 -25.45 -0.21 -15.14
C GLY A 157 -26.17 -0.50 -16.47
N ALA A 158 -27.30 -1.21 -16.43
CA ALA A 158 -28.03 -1.65 -17.61
C ALA A 158 -28.68 -0.51 -18.42
N GLY A 159 -28.98 0.63 -17.80
CA GLY A 159 -29.60 1.79 -18.42
C GLY A 159 -28.61 2.90 -18.74
N SER A 160 -27.73 3.23 -17.79
CA SER A 160 -26.71 4.25 -17.95
C SER A 160 -25.54 3.79 -18.82
N GLY A 161 -25.27 2.48 -18.89
CA GLY A 161 -24.06 1.94 -19.49
C GLY A 161 -22.78 2.36 -18.76
N ARG A 162 -22.91 2.89 -17.54
CA ARG A 162 -21.76 3.29 -16.72
C ARG A 162 -21.07 2.05 -16.21
N GLU A 163 -19.73 2.07 -16.27
CA GLU A 163 -18.89 1.03 -15.71
C GLU A 163 -18.13 1.54 -14.48
N ALA A 164 -18.10 0.72 -13.43
CA ALA A 164 -17.24 0.86 -12.27
C ALA A 164 -16.26 -0.31 -12.23
N GLN A 165 -14.98 -0.07 -11.92
CA GLN A 165 -13.94 -1.10 -11.90
C GLN A 165 -13.03 -0.98 -10.67
N ALA A 166 -12.53 -2.11 -10.19
CA ALA A 166 -11.44 -2.19 -9.21
C ALA A 166 -10.61 -3.46 -9.43
N THR A 167 -9.47 -3.53 -8.73
CA THR A 167 -8.62 -4.71 -8.68
C THR A 167 -8.46 -5.12 -7.22
N LEU A 168 -8.77 -6.37 -6.91
CA LEU A 168 -8.51 -7.01 -5.62
C LEU A 168 -7.27 -7.89 -5.70
N ALA A 169 -6.51 -8.01 -4.63
CA ALA A 169 -5.45 -9.01 -4.52
C ALA A 169 -5.96 -10.23 -3.75
N VAL A 170 -6.01 -11.39 -4.42
CA VAL A 170 -6.33 -12.67 -3.79
C VAL A 170 -5.04 -13.28 -3.26
N LEU A 171 -4.83 -13.21 -1.95
CA LEU A 171 -3.58 -13.64 -1.30
C LEU A 171 -3.82 -14.88 -0.43
N ALA A 172 -2.96 -15.89 -0.55
CA ALA A 172 -3.00 -17.05 0.32
C ALA A 172 -2.46 -16.68 1.71
N PRO A 173 -3.15 -17.05 2.80
CA PRO A 173 -2.63 -16.83 4.15
C PRO A 173 -1.35 -17.65 4.37
N THR A 174 -0.43 -17.09 5.17
CA THR A 174 0.79 -17.76 5.59
C THR A 174 0.91 -17.75 7.12
N GLU A 175 1.66 -18.72 7.66
CA GLU A 175 2.07 -18.74 9.07
C GLU A 175 3.59 -18.87 9.14
N THR A 176 4.23 -18.11 10.02
CA THR A 176 5.68 -18.12 10.22
C THR A 176 6.02 -18.56 11.65
N VAL A 177 6.96 -19.50 11.80
CA VAL A 177 7.47 -19.94 13.10
C VAL A 177 8.98 -19.73 13.15
N LEU A 178 9.49 -19.11 14.22
CA LEU A 178 10.91 -18.87 14.41
C LEU A 178 11.52 -19.88 15.40
N SER A 179 12.73 -20.36 15.09
CA SER A 179 13.58 -21.11 16.00
C SER A 179 15.01 -20.56 16.00
N VAL A 180 15.71 -20.73 17.12
CA VAL A 180 17.05 -20.18 17.36
C VAL A 180 17.97 -21.29 17.81
N THR A 181 19.17 -21.37 17.24
CA THR A 181 20.20 -22.35 17.61
C THR A 181 21.56 -21.65 17.79
N PRO A 182 22.29 -21.88 18.89
CA PRO A 182 21.88 -22.62 20.08
C PRO A 182 20.77 -21.88 20.88
N ALA A 183 20.02 -22.61 21.71
CA ALA A 183 18.95 -22.02 22.52
C ALA A 183 19.47 -21.11 23.65
N GLU A 184 20.70 -21.36 24.12
CA GLU A 184 21.39 -20.58 25.15
C GLU A 184 22.78 -20.17 24.63
N PRO A 185 22.87 -19.14 23.76
CA PRO A 185 24.15 -18.68 23.23
C PRO A 185 24.98 -17.91 24.26
N VAL A 186 26.30 -17.98 24.13
CA VAL A 186 27.24 -17.08 24.80
C VAL A 186 27.64 -15.96 23.82
N ALA A 187 27.94 -14.77 24.34
CA ALA A 187 28.35 -13.64 23.50
C ALA A 187 29.58 -14.00 22.65
N GLY A 188 29.44 -13.84 21.33
CA GLY A 188 30.43 -14.23 20.34
C GLY A 188 30.24 -15.63 19.75
N ASP A 189 29.27 -16.43 20.24
CA ASP A 189 28.87 -17.68 19.59
C ASP A 189 28.09 -17.39 18.31
N GLU A 190 28.28 -18.23 17.29
CA GLU A 190 27.43 -18.19 16.09
C GLU A 190 25.98 -18.53 16.46
N VAL A 191 25.05 -17.69 16.02
CA VAL A 191 23.60 -17.90 16.21
C VAL A 191 22.94 -18.10 14.86
N VAL A 192 22.20 -19.19 14.71
CA VAL A 192 21.40 -19.50 13.52
C VAL A 192 19.93 -19.30 13.84
N LEU A 193 19.30 -18.38 13.09
CA LEU A 193 17.86 -18.13 13.12
C LEU A 193 17.23 -18.88 11.94
N THR A 194 16.25 -19.73 12.23
CA THR A 194 15.53 -20.49 11.21
C THR A 194 14.04 -20.17 11.31
N ALA A 195 13.50 -19.53 10.28
CA ALA A 195 12.08 -19.28 10.11
C ALA A 195 11.47 -20.35 9.20
N THR A 196 10.43 -21.03 9.67
CA THR A 196 9.60 -21.93 8.86
C THR A 196 8.33 -21.20 8.46
N VAL A 197 8.09 -21.06 7.16
CA VAL A 197 6.89 -20.44 6.58
C VAL A 197 6.02 -21.55 6.00
N THR A 198 4.74 -21.55 6.37
CA THR A 198 3.74 -22.49 5.85
C THR A 198 2.59 -21.72 5.20
N GLY A 199 1.98 -22.32 4.18
CA GLY A 199 0.93 -21.69 3.38
C GLY A 199 0.79 -22.39 2.03
N ARG A 200 -0.19 -21.96 1.22
CA ARG A 200 -0.35 -22.46 -0.15
C ARG A 200 0.76 -21.96 -1.09
N ASP A 201 1.26 -20.77 -0.81
CA ASP A 201 2.40 -20.16 -1.50
C ASP A 201 3.30 -19.52 -0.44
N THR A 202 4.58 -19.87 -0.46
CA THR A 202 5.57 -19.48 0.56
C THR A 202 6.82 -18.85 -0.04
N ASP A 203 6.85 -18.67 -1.36
CA ASP A 203 7.99 -18.05 -2.03
C ASP A 203 8.05 -16.57 -1.63
N GLY A 204 9.22 -16.12 -1.17
CA GLY A 204 9.41 -14.74 -0.73
C GLY A 204 10.56 -14.59 0.27
N THR A 205 10.57 -13.47 0.99
CA THR A 205 11.66 -13.09 1.88
C THR A 205 11.17 -12.98 3.33
N VAL A 206 11.95 -13.51 4.26
CA VAL A 206 11.77 -13.31 5.71
C VAL A 206 12.77 -12.27 6.20
N THR A 207 12.28 -11.31 7.00
CA THR A 207 13.10 -10.36 7.75
C THR A 207 13.20 -10.79 9.22
N PHE A 208 14.41 -10.90 9.73
CA PHE A 208 14.70 -11.20 11.13
C PHE A 208 14.98 -9.90 11.89
N ARG A 209 14.37 -9.74 13.06
CA ARG A 209 14.49 -8.54 13.89
C ARG A 209 14.75 -8.90 15.34
N ASP A 210 15.41 -7.99 16.03
CA ASP A 210 15.55 -7.98 17.47
C ASP A 210 14.80 -6.78 18.07
N GLY A 211 13.88 -7.07 18.98
CA GLY A 211 12.90 -6.15 19.56
C GLY A 211 11.50 -6.33 18.98
N GLU A 212 10.49 -5.98 19.77
CA GLU A 212 9.10 -6.08 19.31
C GLU A 212 8.75 -5.04 18.24
N PRO A 213 7.97 -5.41 17.22
CA PRO A 213 7.36 -4.47 16.30
C PRO A 213 6.16 -3.80 16.97
N SER A 214 6.36 -2.99 18.02
CA SER A 214 5.28 -2.23 18.63
C SER A 214 5.34 -0.76 18.24
N ALA A 215 4.20 -0.20 17.82
CA ALA A 215 4.05 1.23 17.52
C ALA A 215 4.28 2.15 18.75
N ARG A 216 4.41 1.56 19.95
CA ARG A 216 4.61 2.25 21.23
C ARG A 216 6.05 2.10 21.76
N ALA A 217 6.88 1.26 21.16
CA ALA A 217 8.27 1.09 21.59
C ALA A 217 9.08 2.36 21.27
N ARG A 218 9.87 2.81 22.24
CA ARG A 218 10.73 4.01 22.11
C ARG A 218 11.94 3.80 21.20
N ALA A 219 12.29 2.54 20.93
CA ALA A 219 13.30 2.12 19.97
C ALA A 219 12.64 1.20 18.95
N ALA A 220 12.89 1.43 17.66
CA ALA A 220 12.43 0.54 16.61
C ALA A 220 13.19 -0.80 16.70
N ALA A 221 12.50 -1.91 16.45
CA ALA A 221 13.14 -3.23 16.35
C ALA A 221 14.30 -3.17 15.33
N ALA A 222 15.47 -3.64 15.74
CA ALA A 222 16.66 -3.64 14.90
C ALA A 222 16.57 -4.80 13.91
N THR A 223 16.69 -4.51 12.61
CA THR A 223 16.78 -5.57 11.59
C THR A 223 18.14 -6.25 11.70
N LEU A 224 18.13 -7.56 11.95
CA LEU A 224 19.33 -8.40 12.00
C LEU A 224 19.75 -8.84 10.60
N GLY A 225 18.78 -9.07 9.72
CA GLY A 225 19.02 -9.46 8.33
C GLY A 225 17.76 -9.98 7.65
N THR A 226 17.93 -10.46 6.41
CA THR A 226 16.89 -11.04 5.58
C THR A 226 17.37 -12.35 4.98
N ALA A 227 16.47 -13.30 4.76
CA ALA A 227 16.75 -14.52 4.00
C ALA A 227 15.57 -14.88 3.10
N GLU A 228 15.86 -15.41 1.93
CA GLU A 228 14.86 -15.98 1.02
C GLU A 228 14.33 -17.29 1.58
N VAL A 229 13.04 -17.56 1.37
CA VAL A 229 12.42 -18.83 1.71
C VAL A 229 12.75 -19.84 0.61
N THR A 230 13.34 -20.97 0.98
CA THR A 230 13.54 -22.12 0.09
C THR A 230 12.94 -23.34 0.77
N ASP A 231 12.04 -24.05 0.07
CA ASP A 231 11.31 -25.21 0.60
C ASP A 231 10.61 -24.91 1.95
N GLY A 232 10.02 -23.71 2.07
CA GLY A 232 9.32 -23.26 3.28
C GLY A 232 10.23 -22.85 4.43
N VAL A 233 11.55 -22.74 4.22
CA VAL A 233 12.51 -22.37 5.27
C VAL A 233 13.38 -21.20 4.84
N ALA A 234 13.50 -20.21 5.71
CA ALA A 234 14.46 -19.10 5.59
C ALA A 234 15.44 -19.15 6.77
N THR A 235 16.75 -19.07 6.47
CA THR A 235 17.80 -19.20 7.49
C THR A 235 18.73 -18.00 7.46
N LEU A 236 18.96 -17.40 8.63
CA LEU A 236 19.93 -16.33 8.82
C LEU A 236 21.00 -16.77 9.83
N THR A 237 22.26 -16.76 9.42
CA THR A 237 23.40 -17.04 10.29
C THR A 237 24.04 -15.73 10.75
N LEU A 238 24.12 -15.53 12.06
CA LEU A 238 24.81 -14.42 12.72
C LEU A 238 26.17 -14.92 13.22
N THR A 239 27.20 -14.78 12.38
CA THR A 239 28.55 -15.31 12.68
C THR A 239 29.20 -14.63 13.88
N ASP A 240 28.94 -13.34 14.11
CA ASP A 240 29.43 -12.61 15.29
C ASP A 240 28.52 -12.79 16.53
N GLY A 241 27.43 -13.55 16.39
CA GLY A 241 26.45 -13.78 17.43
C GLY A 241 25.59 -12.57 17.78
N LEU A 242 25.00 -12.63 18.97
CA LEU A 242 24.26 -11.54 19.59
C LEU A 242 25.07 -10.98 20.77
N SER A 243 24.83 -9.71 21.11
CA SER A 243 25.43 -9.09 22.30
C SER A 243 24.96 -9.78 23.58
N ALA A 244 25.74 -9.72 24.66
CA ALA A 244 25.26 -10.19 25.96
C ALA A 244 24.02 -9.40 26.42
N GLY A 245 22.99 -10.10 26.91
CA GLY A 245 21.73 -9.50 27.36
C GLY A 245 20.50 -10.26 26.86
N ASP A 246 19.33 -9.67 27.09
CA ASP A 246 18.05 -10.22 26.65
C ASP A 246 17.69 -9.68 25.26
N HIS A 247 17.35 -10.60 24.35
CA HIS A 247 16.92 -10.34 22.98
C HIS A 247 15.49 -10.84 22.79
N THR A 248 14.71 -10.14 21.97
CA THR A 248 13.33 -10.55 21.62
C THR A 248 13.25 -10.67 20.11
N LEU A 249 13.40 -11.89 19.61
CA LEU A 249 13.58 -12.15 18.20
C LEU A 249 12.25 -12.43 17.51
N VAL A 250 12.06 -11.83 16.34
CA VAL A 250 10.86 -12.03 15.50
C VAL A 250 11.28 -12.26 14.06
N ALA A 251 10.64 -13.23 13.40
CA ALA A 251 10.73 -13.41 11.96
C ALA A 251 9.44 -12.91 11.30
N ALA A 252 9.56 -12.12 10.24
CA ALA A 252 8.42 -11.62 9.47
C ALA A 252 8.57 -11.96 7.99
N PHE A 253 7.67 -12.79 7.47
CA PHE A 253 7.50 -13.04 6.04
C PHE A 253 6.77 -11.87 5.39
N GLY A 254 7.35 -11.31 4.33
CA GLY A 254 6.73 -10.20 3.59
C GLY A 254 5.63 -10.67 2.64
N ALA A 255 4.57 -9.87 2.49
CA ALA A 255 3.53 -10.13 1.50
C ALA A 255 4.14 -10.13 0.09
N THR A 256 3.63 -11.01 -0.78
CA THR A 256 4.01 -11.11 -2.19
C THR A 256 2.79 -10.80 -3.07
N ALA A 257 2.90 -11.07 -4.38
CA ALA A 257 1.76 -10.94 -5.28
C ALA A 257 0.65 -11.97 -5.00
N THR A 258 0.98 -13.06 -4.29
CA THR A 258 0.13 -14.25 -4.14
C THR A 258 0.06 -14.79 -2.71
N ALA A 259 0.96 -14.37 -1.82
CA ALA A 259 0.97 -14.76 -0.41
C ALA A 259 0.83 -13.53 0.51
N ASP A 260 0.05 -13.68 1.57
CA ASP A 260 -0.12 -12.65 2.58
C ASP A 260 1.08 -12.65 3.56
N ALA A 261 1.35 -11.50 4.17
CA ALA A 261 2.40 -11.37 5.16
C ALA A 261 2.05 -12.14 6.45
N SER A 262 3.08 -12.66 7.12
CA SER A 262 2.93 -13.24 8.45
C SER A 262 4.14 -12.95 9.32
N ALA A 263 3.97 -13.08 10.63
CA ALA A 263 5.03 -12.91 11.59
C ALA A 263 4.98 -14.05 12.61
N SER A 264 6.15 -14.44 13.11
CA SER A 264 6.25 -15.40 14.20
C SER A 264 5.84 -14.77 15.53
N ASP A 265 5.49 -15.63 16.48
CA ASP A 265 5.52 -15.24 17.88
C ASP A 265 6.95 -14.81 18.28
N PRO A 266 7.10 -13.87 19.24
CA PRO A 266 8.42 -13.45 19.72
C PRO A 266 9.15 -14.58 20.45
N VAL A 267 10.42 -14.80 20.11
CA VAL A 267 11.31 -15.74 20.80
C VAL A 267 12.28 -14.95 21.68
N VAL A 268 12.18 -15.11 22.99
CA VAL A 268 13.09 -14.46 23.94
C VAL A 268 14.35 -15.31 24.11
N VAL A 269 15.52 -14.69 23.97
CA VAL A 269 16.83 -15.34 24.11
C VAL A 269 17.70 -14.51 25.05
N THR A 270 18.22 -15.15 26.10
CA THR A 270 19.21 -14.52 26.99
C THR A 270 20.60 -14.98 26.58
N VAL A 271 21.44 -14.05 26.16
CA VAL A 271 22.82 -14.30 25.74
C VAL A 271 23.75 -14.10 26.94
N ALA A 272 24.47 -15.15 27.33
CA ALA A 272 25.40 -15.08 28.45
C ALA A 272 26.65 -14.25 28.09
N ALA A 273 27.23 -13.53 29.07
CA ALA A 273 28.49 -12.83 28.84
C ALA A 273 29.65 -13.80 28.60
N ALA A 274 30.55 -13.46 27.68
CA ALA A 274 31.75 -14.25 27.42
C ALA A 274 32.61 -14.37 28.70
N PRO A 275 33.23 -15.53 28.97
CA PRO A 275 34.12 -15.69 30.11
C PRO A 275 35.28 -14.70 30.02
N VAL A 276 35.45 -13.85 31.05
CA VAL A 276 36.64 -13.02 31.16
C VAL A 276 37.81 -13.91 31.59
N VAL A 277 38.82 -14.07 30.74
CA VAL A 277 40.10 -14.66 31.15
C VAL A 277 40.74 -13.68 32.13
N PRO A 278 41.03 -14.08 33.39
CA PRO A 278 41.70 -13.18 34.32
C PRO A 278 43.04 -12.76 33.72
N THR A 279 43.26 -11.46 33.59
CA THR A 279 44.57 -10.91 33.26
C THR A 279 45.60 -11.50 34.24
N PRO A 280 46.69 -12.14 33.78
CA PRO A 280 47.69 -12.67 34.69
C PRO A 280 48.16 -11.53 35.59
N THR A 281 48.08 -11.75 36.91
CA THR A 281 48.65 -10.81 37.88
C THR A 281 50.11 -10.60 37.49
N PRO A 282 50.60 -9.35 37.31
CA PRO A 282 52.00 -9.14 36.96
C PRO A 282 52.87 -9.79 38.04
N THR A 283 53.74 -10.71 37.63
CA THR A 283 54.75 -11.30 38.53
C THR A 283 55.55 -10.15 39.13
N PRO A 284 55.63 -10.01 40.46
CA PRO A 284 56.42 -8.94 41.06
C PRO A 284 57.86 -9.07 40.58
N THR A 285 58.39 -8.01 39.96
CA THR A 285 59.80 -7.91 39.59
C THR A 285 60.65 -8.17 40.84
N PRO A 286 61.60 -9.12 40.84
CA PRO A 286 62.44 -9.36 41.99
C PRO A 286 63.20 -8.07 42.36
N THR A 287 63.07 -7.65 43.61
CA THR A 287 63.84 -6.52 44.15
C THR A 287 65.34 -6.83 44.01
N PRO A 288 66.15 -5.97 43.39
CA PRO A 288 67.58 -6.22 43.27
C PRO A 288 68.23 -6.26 44.67
N THR A 289 68.95 -7.35 44.95
CA THR A 289 69.79 -7.51 46.14
C THR A 289 70.82 -6.37 46.22
N PRO A 290 70.95 -5.63 47.34
CA PRO A 290 71.99 -4.62 47.48
C PRO A 290 73.39 -5.25 47.41
N ALA A 291 74.26 -4.68 46.58
CA ALA A 291 75.67 -5.08 46.48
C ALA A 291 76.43 -4.75 47.78
N PRO A 292 77.38 -5.58 48.24
CA PRO A 292 78.15 -5.32 49.45
C PRO A 292 79.10 -4.13 49.26
N SER A 293 79.16 -3.29 50.29
CA SER A 293 80.01 -2.10 50.39
C SER A 293 81.51 -2.45 50.50
N PRO A 294 82.40 -1.92 49.63
CA PRO A 294 83.85 -2.05 49.78
C PRO A 294 84.42 -1.04 50.78
N GLY A 295 85.36 -1.53 51.60
CA GLY A 295 86.00 -0.84 52.71
C GLY A 295 86.95 0.30 52.35
N ALA A 296 87.22 1.09 53.38
CA ALA A 296 87.99 2.33 53.37
C ALA A 296 89.49 2.15 53.05
N GLY A 297 90.01 3.02 52.19
CA GLY A 297 91.43 3.33 52.03
C GLY A 297 91.64 4.85 52.11
N THR A 298 92.59 5.25 52.96
CA THR A 298 92.97 6.62 53.36
C THR A 298 93.73 7.40 52.26
N PRO A 299 93.89 8.75 52.37
CA PRO A 299 93.94 9.68 51.24
C PRO A 299 95.24 10.51 51.08
N GLY A 300 95.38 11.15 49.91
CA GLY A 300 96.22 12.33 49.64
C GLY A 300 96.57 12.46 48.16
N ALA A 301 96.72 13.62 47.51
CA ALA A 301 96.42 15.03 47.74
C ALA A 301 96.63 15.74 46.37
N GLY A 302 95.82 16.75 46.00
CA GLY A 302 96.16 17.68 44.89
C GLY A 302 95.02 18.15 43.94
N THR A 303 94.26 19.15 44.38
CA THR A 303 93.87 20.47 43.76
C THR A 303 94.06 20.74 42.23
N PRO A 304 93.35 21.72 41.58
CA PRO A 304 91.90 22.00 41.48
C PRO A 304 91.40 22.41 40.05
N GLY A 305 90.08 22.60 39.90
CA GLY A 305 89.44 23.47 38.88
C GLY A 305 88.31 22.75 38.14
N GLY A 306 87.10 23.26 37.96
CA GLY A 306 86.42 24.52 38.27
C GLY A 306 85.11 24.49 37.45
N GLY A 307 83.96 24.79 38.06
CA GLY A 307 82.67 24.78 37.34
C GLY A 307 81.44 24.74 38.27
N THR A 308 80.82 25.90 38.42
CA THR A 308 79.57 26.28 39.11
C THR A 308 78.29 25.81 38.38
N PRO A 309 77.04 26.03 38.89
CA PRO A 309 76.61 26.50 40.22
C PRO A 309 75.55 25.62 40.93
N SER A 310 75.28 26.06 42.16
CA SER A 310 74.47 25.58 43.27
C SER A 310 72.95 25.48 43.10
N THR A 311 72.43 24.48 43.81
CA THR A 311 71.09 24.19 44.37
C THR A 311 70.68 25.21 45.49
N PRO A 312 69.64 24.98 46.33
CA PRO A 312 68.22 24.65 46.10
C PRO A 312 67.20 25.38 47.05
N ALA A 313 65.91 25.28 46.72
CA ALA A 313 64.71 25.21 47.62
C ALA A 313 64.45 26.40 48.59
N PRO A 314 63.37 26.45 49.41
CA PRO A 314 62.12 25.65 49.48
C PRO A 314 60.81 26.48 49.65
N GLY A 315 59.65 25.81 49.60
CA GLY A 315 58.52 26.09 50.51
C GLY A 315 57.44 27.12 50.11
N GLY A 316 56.18 26.66 50.12
CA GLY A 316 55.13 27.26 50.97
C GLY A 316 54.19 28.35 50.42
N THR A 317 52.91 27.96 50.36
CA THR A 317 51.69 28.67 50.84
C THR A 317 50.99 29.78 50.03
N ALA A 318 49.69 29.50 49.78
CA ALA A 318 48.47 30.29 50.00
C ALA A 318 48.25 31.69 49.35
N GLY A 319 47.06 31.85 48.77
CA GLY A 319 46.43 33.17 48.54
C GLY A 319 45.23 33.18 47.57
N THR A 320 44.01 33.01 48.10
CA THR A 320 42.71 33.56 47.59
C THR A 320 42.76 35.11 47.65
N PRO A 321 41.85 35.97 47.09
CA PRO A 321 40.46 35.84 46.58
C PRO A 321 40.23 36.51 45.19
N THR A 322 39.06 36.57 44.53
CA THR A 322 37.79 37.25 44.88
C THR A 322 36.77 37.02 43.75
N GLY A 323 35.57 36.50 44.04
CA GLY A 323 34.26 37.18 43.85
C GLY A 323 33.60 36.90 42.48
N THR A 324 32.29 36.75 42.27
CA THR A 324 31.06 36.68 43.07
C THR A 324 29.95 36.26 42.08
N VAL A 325 29.04 35.37 42.52
CA VAL A 325 27.54 35.44 42.47
C VAL A 325 26.88 36.09 41.23
N GLY A 326 25.84 35.56 40.58
CA GLY A 326 24.88 34.49 40.84
C GLY A 326 23.82 34.46 39.72
N ASP A 327 22.98 33.43 39.79
CA ASP A 327 21.74 33.08 39.04
C ASP A 327 20.71 34.26 38.86
N PRO A 328 19.49 34.13 38.27
CA PRO A 328 18.89 33.15 37.34
C PRO A 328 18.10 33.77 36.15
N GLY A 329 17.61 32.91 35.24
CA GLY A 329 16.16 32.88 34.95
C GLY A 329 15.56 33.60 33.74
N SER A 330 14.69 32.83 33.05
CA SER A 330 13.41 33.21 32.42
C SER A 330 13.39 33.91 31.05
N GLY A 331 12.89 33.16 30.05
CA GLY A 331 11.60 33.40 29.40
C GLY A 331 11.41 34.61 28.47
N SER A 332 10.95 34.36 27.24
CA SER A 332 9.86 35.09 26.55
C SER A 332 9.77 34.67 25.05
N GLY A 333 8.53 34.54 24.53
CA GLY A 333 8.25 34.55 23.07
C GLY A 333 8.52 35.94 22.45
N PRO A 334 8.11 36.27 21.20
CA PRO A 334 6.74 36.10 20.72
C PRO A 334 6.57 35.89 19.17
N ALA A 335 5.30 35.87 18.73
CA ALA A 335 4.71 36.40 17.47
C ALA A 335 5.32 35.99 16.11
N GLY A 336 4.54 35.52 15.12
CA GLY A 336 3.35 36.16 14.60
C GLY A 336 3.74 37.07 13.42
N GLY A 337 3.68 36.54 12.19
CA GLY A 337 4.03 37.28 10.97
C GLY A 337 3.24 36.76 9.77
N ALA A 338 2.30 37.58 9.31
CA ALA A 338 1.54 37.40 8.09
C ALA A 338 2.45 37.46 6.84
N VAL A 339 2.13 36.67 5.82
CA VAL A 339 2.73 36.81 4.48
C VAL A 339 1.61 36.99 3.46
N THR A 340 1.65 38.15 2.82
CA THR A 340 0.86 38.59 1.68
C THR A 340 1.29 37.87 0.40
N GLU A 341 0.30 37.65 -0.46
CA GLU A 341 0.29 37.18 -1.85
C GLU A 341 1.56 37.36 -2.71
N ARG A 342 1.83 36.35 -3.55
CA ARG A 342 1.98 36.53 -5.01
C ARG A 342 1.85 35.19 -5.76
N PRO A 343 1.10 35.12 -6.88
CA PRO A 343 1.05 33.95 -7.73
C PRO A 343 2.24 33.98 -8.71
N GLY A 344 3.00 32.89 -8.74
CA GLY A 344 4.01 32.61 -9.74
C GLY A 344 3.64 31.32 -10.47
N SER A 345 3.26 31.48 -11.74
CA SER A 345 3.32 30.43 -12.77
C SER A 345 4.60 29.61 -12.67
N LEU A 346 4.58 28.36 -13.10
CA LEU A 346 5.56 27.83 -14.07
C LEU A 346 5.12 26.45 -14.58
N ALA A 347 5.41 26.27 -15.86
CA ALA A 347 5.05 25.16 -16.72
C ALA A 347 5.66 23.82 -16.26
N TRP A 348 5.02 22.71 -16.67
CA TRP A 348 5.70 21.44 -16.80
C TRP A 348 5.56 20.90 -18.22
N THR A 349 6.72 20.83 -18.87
CA THR A 349 7.03 20.15 -20.12
C THR A 349 6.98 18.65 -19.92
N GLY A 350 6.41 17.92 -20.88
CA GLY A 350 6.32 16.47 -20.83
C GLY A 350 7.66 15.74 -20.99
N ALA A 351 7.65 14.48 -20.59
CA ALA A 351 8.46 13.41 -21.16
C ALA A 351 7.85 12.05 -20.77
N GLU A 352 7.38 11.33 -21.80
CA GLU A 352 7.64 9.92 -22.09
C GLU A 352 7.70 8.93 -20.91
N ILE A 353 6.69 8.06 -20.79
CA ILE A 353 6.82 6.78 -20.08
C ILE A 353 6.67 5.65 -21.09
N GLY A 354 7.72 4.84 -21.14
CA GLY A 354 7.91 3.74 -22.05
C GLY A 354 6.97 2.54 -21.82
N SER A 355 6.91 1.77 -22.88
CA SER A 355 6.17 0.55 -23.13
C SER A 355 6.35 -0.55 -22.07
N ALA A 356 5.25 -1.08 -21.54
CA ALA A 356 5.11 -2.50 -21.17
C ALA A 356 3.64 -2.85 -20.86
N ALA A 357 3.27 -4.08 -21.22
CA ALA A 357 2.00 -4.79 -20.95
C ALA A 357 0.75 -4.36 -21.76
N LEU A 358 0.67 -4.86 -22.98
CA LEU A 358 -0.60 -5.12 -23.67
C LEU A 358 -1.41 -6.14 -22.84
N ALA A 359 -2.49 -5.67 -22.19
CA ALA A 359 -3.64 -6.51 -21.89
C ALA A 359 -4.74 -6.13 -22.88
N ALA A 360 -4.94 -6.97 -23.89
CA ALA A 360 -5.97 -6.79 -24.90
C ALA A 360 -7.35 -7.02 -24.26
N PHE A 361 -7.99 -5.95 -23.80
CA PHE A 361 -9.39 -5.97 -23.41
C PHE A 361 -10.26 -5.92 -24.67
N LEU A 362 -10.87 -7.05 -24.98
CA LEU A 362 -11.85 -7.17 -26.06
C LEU A 362 -13.13 -6.42 -25.64
N LEU A 363 -13.30 -5.20 -26.14
CA LEU A 363 -14.51 -4.38 -25.98
C LEU A 363 -15.73 -5.10 -26.56
N LEU A 364 -16.50 -5.79 -25.72
CA LEU A 364 -17.84 -6.27 -26.04
C LEU A 364 -18.84 -5.14 -25.81
N THR A 365 -19.20 -4.48 -26.90
CA THR A 365 -20.41 -3.69 -27.19
C THR A 365 -21.38 -3.42 -26.02
N ALA A 366 -21.27 -2.23 -25.42
CA ALA A 366 -22.37 -1.62 -24.67
C ALA A 366 -23.43 -1.07 -25.64
N GLY A 367 -24.67 -1.54 -25.51
CA GLY A 367 -25.82 -1.07 -26.28
C GLY A 367 -26.20 0.36 -25.89
N VAL A 368 -26.13 1.28 -26.84
CA VAL A 368 -26.55 2.68 -26.66
C VAL A 368 -28.08 2.77 -26.70
N GLY A 369 -28.70 3.12 -25.58
CA GLY A 369 -30.13 3.44 -25.50
C GLY A 369 -30.42 4.86 -26.01
N ILE A 370 -31.36 4.98 -26.95
CA ILE A 370 -31.89 6.26 -27.45
C ILE A 370 -33.26 6.53 -26.77
N THR A 371 -33.61 7.80 -26.57
CA THR A 371 -34.70 8.29 -25.70
C THR A 371 -36.08 8.28 -26.38
N VAL A 372 -37.14 8.11 -25.58
CA VAL A 372 -38.51 8.54 -25.91
C VAL A 372 -39.03 9.41 -24.77
N ALA A 373 -39.36 10.68 -25.06
CA ALA A 373 -40.04 11.57 -24.12
C ALA A 373 -41.51 11.75 -24.55
N ARG A 374 -42.47 11.44 -23.68
CA ARG A 374 -43.90 11.75 -23.90
C ARG A 374 -44.36 12.88 -23.00
N ARG A 375 -44.84 13.96 -23.64
CA ARG A 375 -45.65 15.00 -23.00
C ARG A 375 -47.05 14.45 -22.78
N ARG A 376 -47.49 14.31 -21.52
CA ARG A 376 -48.90 14.02 -21.20
C ARG A 376 -49.77 15.15 -21.76
N ARG A 377 -50.73 14.83 -22.63
CA ARG A 377 -51.92 15.67 -22.79
C ARG A 377 -52.89 15.22 -21.71
N THR A 378 -53.14 16.11 -20.75
CA THR A 378 -54.36 16.05 -19.94
C THR A 378 -55.52 16.47 -20.84
N GLU A 379 -56.58 15.66 -20.86
CA GLU A 379 -57.91 16.07 -21.35
C GLU A 379 -58.45 17.25 -20.54
#